data_AF-A0A2G6EVY5-F1
#
_entry.id   AF-A0A2G6EVY5-F1
#
_cell.length_a   1.000
_cell.length_b   1.000
_cell.length_c   1.000
_cell.angle_alpha   90.00
_cell.angle_beta   90.00
_cell.angle_gamma   90.00
#
_symmetry.space_group_name_H-M   'P 1'
#
loop_
_entity.id
_entity.type
_entity.pdbx_description
1 polymer ?
#
loop_
_entity_poly.entity_id
_entity_poly.type
_entity_poly.pdbx_seq_one_letter_code
_entity_poly.pdbx_strand_id
1 'polypeptide(L)'
;MDGLACYDNKRLATFLANSKVLINLLPLTAQTENILNRRLFCQLPRGAYLMNLARRRHLVEQDLIPMFRQRAIIRCVIRRFSSRTVT
;
A
#
# COMPACT_ATOMS: atom_id res chain seq x y z
N MET A 1 -15.97 -20.43 1.00
CA MET A 1 -16.34 -19.04 1.27
C MET A 1 -16.39 -18.33 -0.07
N ASP A 2 -17.58 -18.17 -0.62
CA ASP A 2 -17.78 -17.51 -1.91
C ASP A 2 -17.52 -16.00 -1.76
N GLY A 3 -16.75 -15.41 -2.69
CA GLY A 3 -16.44 -13.99 -2.71
C GLY A 3 -15.05 -13.58 -2.19
N LEU A 4 -14.24 -14.51 -1.66
CA LEU A 4 -12.86 -14.25 -1.25
C LEU A 4 -11.86 -14.86 -2.26
N ALA A 5 -11.12 -13.99 -2.94
CA ALA A 5 -10.02 -14.39 -3.81
C ALA A 5 -8.68 -14.19 -3.07
N CYS A 6 -7.97 -15.29 -2.83
CA CYS A 6 -6.62 -15.26 -2.28
C CYS A 6 -5.59 -15.32 -3.41
N TYR A 7 -4.56 -14.47 -3.31
CA TYR A 7 -3.49 -14.38 -4.31
C TYR A 7 -2.14 -14.66 -3.65
N ASP A 8 -1.25 -15.28 -4.40
CA ASP A 8 0.15 -15.44 -4.03
C ASP A 8 1.01 -14.33 -4.67
N ASN A 9 2.31 -14.33 -4.36
CA ASN A 9 3.24 -13.36 -4.92
C ASN A 9 3.33 -13.43 -6.45
N LYS A 10 3.11 -14.60 -7.06
CA LYS A 10 3.15 -14.78 -8.52
C LYS A 10 1.96 -14.10 -9.21
N ARG A 11 0.83 -14.00 -8.51
CA ARG A 11 -0.41 -13.38 -9.00
C ARG A 11 -0.65 -11.96 -8.47
N LEU A 12 0.38 -11.33 -7.89
CA LEU A 12 0.29 -9.97 -7.36
C LEU A 12 -0.17 -8.96 -8.41
N ALA A 13 0.29 -9.08 -9.66
CA ALA A 13 -0.11 -8.18 -10.74
C ALA A 13 -1.62 -8.28 -11.04
N THR A 14 -2.17 -9.50 -11.07
CA THR A 14 -3.60 -9.75 -11.28
C THR A 14 -4.43 -9.19 -10.12
N PHE A 15 -3.94 -9.35 -8.89
CA PHE A 15 -4.57 -8.75 -7.71
C PHE A 15 -4.62 -7.21 -7.81
N LEU A 16 -3.48 -6.57 -8.14
CA LEU A 16 -3.38 -5.12 -8.23
C LEU A 16 -4.26 -4.53 -9.34
N ALA A 17 -4.31 -5.17 -10.51
CA ALA A 17 -5.11 -4.70 -11.64
C ALA A 17 -6.61 -4.62 -11.31
N ASN A 18 -7.11 -5.48 -10.40
CA ASN A 18 -8.51 -5.52 -9.99
C ASN A 18 -8.77 -4.76 -8.66
N SER A 19 -7.74 -4.18 -8.05
CA SER A 19 -7.84 -3.55 -6.73
C SER A 19 -8.10 -2.05 -6.83
N LYS A 20 -9.36 -1.63 -6.62
CA LYS A 20 -9.71 -0.21 -6.48
C LYS A 20 -9.28 0.39 -5.13
N VAL A 21 -9.18 -0.45 -4.10
CA VAL A 21 -8.72 -0.06 -2.77
C VAL A 21 -7.64 -1.05 -2.34
N LEU A 22 -6.42 -0.57 -2.14
CA LEU A 22 -5.29 -1.36 -1.65
C LEU A 22 -5.03 -1.02 -0.19
N ILE A 23 -5.14 -2.01 0.69
CA ILE A 23 -4.86 -1.87 2.12
C ILE A 23 -3.59 -2.67 2.44
N ASN A 24 -2.53 -2.00 2.89
CA ASN A 24 -1.29 -2.65 3.30
C ASN A 24 -1.27 -2.88 4.82
N LEU A 25 -1.34 -4.15 5.21
CA LEU A 25 -1.26 -4.66 6.59
C LEU A 25 -0.04 -5.56 6.81
N LEU A 26 0.88 -5.62 5.85
CA LEU A 26 2.01 -6.55 5.93
C LEU A 26 2.98 -6.14 7.05
N PRO A 27 3.57 -7.11 7.77
CA PRO A 27 4.68 -6.85 8.67
C PRO A 27 5.89 -6.34 7.87
N LEU A 28 6.74 -5.54 8.50
CA LEU A 28 7.98 -5.09 7.85
C LEU A 28 9.02 -6.22 7.88
N THR A 29 9.39 -6.68 6.70
CA THR A 29 10.42 -7.69 6.43
C THR A 29 11.27 -7.23 5.25
N ALA A 30 12.44 -7.84 5.02
CA ALA A 30 13.28 -7.52 3.87
C ALA A 30 12.56 -7.71 2.52
N GLN A 31 11.57 -8.60 2.45
CA GLN A 31 10.77 -8.86 1.25
C GLN A 31 9.69 -7.81 1.01
N THR A 32 9.23 -7.12 2.07
CA THR A 32 8.15 -6.13 1.99
C THR A 32 8.68 -4.71 2.03
N GLU A 33 9.95 -4.51 2.37
CA GLU A 33 10.62 -3.22 2.26
C GLU A 33 10.50 -2.67 0.83
N ASN A 34 10.07 -1.41 0.72
CA ASN A 34 9.84 -0.73 -0.57
C ASN A 34 8.87 -1.44 -1.55
N ILE A 35 7.98 -2.31 -1.05
CA ILE A 35 6.95 -2.96 -1.88
C ILE A 35 6.01 -1.94 -2.52
N LEU A 36 5.68 -0.86 -1.81
CA LEU A 36 4.87 0.25 -2.33
C LEU A 36 5.77 1.24 -3.07
N ASN A 37 6.03 0.93 -4.33
CA ASN A 37 6.87 1.72 -5.25
C ASN A 37 6.11 2.08 -6.54
N ARG A 38 6.75 2.87 -7.41
CA ARG A 38 6.16 3.30 -8.69
C ARG A 38 5.68 2.14 -9.56
N ARG A 39 6.43 1.03 -9.62
CA ARG A 39 6.07 -0.13 -10.43
C ARG A 39 4.76 -0.77 -9.94
N LEU A 40 4.55 -0.83 -8.62
CA LEU A 40 3.30 -1.30 -8.04
C LEU A 40 2.15 -0.32 -8.33
N PHE A 41 2.36 0.98 -8.13
CA PHE A 41 1.32 1.98 -8.37
C PHE A 41 0.88 2.07 -9.84
N CYS A 42 1.78 1.81 -10.79
CA CYS A 42 1.44 1.75 -12.21
C CYS A 42 0.48 0.60 -12.55
N GLN A 43 0.48 -0.49 -11.77
CA GLN A 43 -0.38 -1.66 -11.97
C GLN A 43 -1.78 -1.47 -11.38
N LEU A 44 -1.96 -0.52 -10.46
CA LEU A 44 -3.27 -0.20 -9.92
C LEU A 44 -4.15 0.49 -10.96
N PRO A 45 -5.48 0.25 -10.95
CA PRO A 45 -6.40 1.00 -11.80
C PRO A 45 -6.35 2.50 -11.50
N ARG A 46 -6.70 3.32 -12.48
CA ARG A 46 -6.77 4.78 -12.29
C ARG A 46 -7.88 5.11 -11.27
N GLY A 47 -7.58 5.99 -10.31
CA GLY A 47 -8.50 6.32 -9.22
C GLY A 47 -8.48 5.30 -8.08
N ALA A 48 -7.46 4.45 -8.00
CA ALA A 48 -7.29 3.54 -6.88
C ALA A 48 -6.86 4.27 -5.60
N TYR A 49 -7.32 3.76 -4.46
CA TYR A 49 -6.99 4.27 -3.13
C TYR A 49 -5.93 3.39 -2.46
N LEU A 50 -4.99 4.02 -1.73
CA LEU A 50 -3.96 3.31 -0.97
C LEU A 50 -4.05 3.65 0.52
N MET A 51 -4.44 2.67 1.32
CA MET A 51 -4.40 2.77 2.78
C MET A 51 -3.17 2.01 3.28
N ASN A 52 -2.12 2.74 3.65
CA ASN A 52 -0.95 2.13 4.26
C ASN A 52 -1.06 2.24 5.78
N LEU A 53 -1.48 1.14 6.40
CA LEU A 53 -1.59 1.03 7.85
C LEU A 53 -0.29 0.52 8.49
N ALA A 54 0.70 0.18 7.67
CA ALA A 54 1.98 -0.33 8.08
C ALA A 54 3.05 0.78 8.26
N ARG A 55 4.22 0.41 8.78
CA ARG A 55 5.31 1.35 9.10
C ARG A 55 5.88 2.01 7.83
N ARG A 56 6.55 3.16 7.98
CA ARG A 56 7.06 3.99 6.85
C ARG A 56 7.94 3.24 5.83
N ARG A 57 8.65 2.17 6.23
CA ARG A 57 9.63 1.47 5.38
C ARG A 57 9.03 0.59 4.26
N HIS A 58 7.71 0.40 4.22
CA HIS A 58 7.06 -0.26 3.07
C HIS A 58 6.91 0.67 1.86
N LEU A 59 6.98 1.99 2.08
CA LEU A 59 6.63 3.00 1.09
C LEU A 59 7.84 3.81 0.64
N VAL A 60 8.06 3.82 -0.68
CA VAL A 60 8.99 4.74 -1.31
C VAL A 60 8.30 6.10 -1.48
N GLU A 61 8.52 7.02 -0.52
CA GLU A 61 7.81 8.30 -0.48
C GLU A 61 8.01 9.15 -1.76
N GLN A 62 9.18 9.05 -2.38
CA GLN A 62 9.53 9.77 -3.61
C GLN A 62 8.68 9.33 -4.82
N ASP A 63 8.32 8.05 -4.88
CA ASP A 63 7.49 7.49 -5.96
C ASP A 63 6.00 7.80 -5.79
N LEU A 64 5.59 8.14 -4.56
CA LEU A 64 4.19 8.41 -4.25
C LEU A 64 3.75 9.80 -4.71
N ILE A 65 4.61 10.82 -4.57
CA ILE A 65 4.28 12.22 -4.92
C ILE A 65 3.82 12.36 -6.39
N PRO A 66 4.52 11.78 -7.39
CA PRO A 66 4.05 11.80 -8.78
C PRO A 66 2.69 11.12 -8.97
N MET A 67 2.40 10.08 -8.19
CA MET A 67 1.20 9.27 -8.33
C MET A 67 -0.05 9.93 -7.73
N PHE A 68 0.08 10.76 -6.69
CA PHE A 68 -1.03 11.58 -6.18
C PHE A 68 -1.64 12.45 -7.29
N ARG A 69 -0.79 13.12 -8.07
CA ARG A 69 -1.24 14.04 -9.12
C ARG A 69 -1.90 13.32 -10.29
N GLN A 70 -1.53 12.07 -10.56
CA GLN A 70 -1.96 11.34 -11.76
C GLN A 70 -3.09 10.33 -11.50
N ARG A 71 -3.18 9.78 -10.28
CA ARG A 71 -4.02 8.60 -10.01
C ARG A 71 -4.94 8.70 -8.79
N ALA A 72 -5.08 9.90 -8.19
CA ALA A 72 -5.98 10.16 -7.05
C ALA A 72 -5.80 9.16 -5.88
N ILE A 73 -4.56 8.77 -5.63
CA ILE A 73 -4.22 7.89 -4.51
C ILE A 73 -4.33 8.71 -3.23
N ILE A 74 -5.37 8.52 -2.41
CA ILE A 74 -5.44 9.17 -1.09
C ILE A 74 -4.62 8.35 -0.10
N ARG A 75 -3.66 8.98 0.57
CA ARG A 75 -2.84 8.37 1.63
C ARG A 75 -3.55 8.53 2.98
N CYS A 76 -3.93 7.40 3.57
CA CYS A 76 -4.20 7.33 5.00
C CYS A 76 -3.02 6.58 5.66
N VAL A 77 -2.25 7.28 6.49
CA VAL A 77 -1.29 6.65 7.41
C VAL A 77 -1.90 6.77 8.79
N ILE A 78 -2.37 5.67 9.35
CA ILE A 78 -2.74 5.64 10.76
C ILE A 78 -1.44 5.69 11.56
N ARG A 79 -1.10 6.90 12.06
CA ARG A 79 -0.04 7.06 13.07
C ARG A 79 -0.48 6.30 14.30
N ARG A 80 0.34 5.35 14.76
CA ARG A 80 0.26 4.85 16.13
C ARG A 80 0.35 6.06 17.06
N PHE A 81 -0.71 6.32 17.82
CA PHE A 81 -0.68 7.21 18.96
C PHE A 81 0.14 6.48 20.03
N SER A 82 1.42 6.82 20.13
CA SER A 82 2.18 6.40 21.31
C SER A 82 1.73 7.32 22.44
N SER A 83 1.12 6.76 23.49
CA SER A 83 1.14 7.44 24.78
C SER A 83 2.63 7.68 25.10
N ARG A 84 3.01 8.95 25.22
CA ARG A 84 4.24 9.28 25.91
C ARG A 84 3.98 8.90 27.36
N THR A 85 4.62 7.85 27.85
CA THR A 85 4.84 7.76 29.28
C THR A 85 5.79 8.91 29.61
N VAL A 86 5.24 9.93 30.25
CA VAL A 86 6.03 10.86 31.05
C VAL A 86 6.66 10.01 32.13
N THR A 87 7.99 9.95 32.16
CA THR A 87 8.93 10.00 33.31
C THR A 87 10.19 9.24 32.91
#